data_AF-B4VM40-F1
#
_entry.id   AF-B4VM40-F1
#
_cell.length_a   1.000
_cell.length_b   1.000
_cell.length_c   1.000
_cell.angle_alpha   90.00
_cell.angle_beta   90.00
_cell.angle_gamma   90.00
#
_symmetry.space_group_name_H-M   'P 1'
#
loop_
_entity.id
_entity.type
_entity.pdbx_description
1 polymer ?
#
loop_
_entity_poly.entity_id
_entity_poly.type
_entity_poly.pdbx_seq_one_letter_code
_entity_poly.pdbx_strand_id
1 'polypeptide(L)'
;MKKIVRVLQQIAVASVAVVAANSAEAAIIGSSVRGGYVGQPETNLELQIVDPPPQEIRIINFEREEGDDRINPDPNRDLRAVIEKQALVLPRNLDVLDEFGEETFRPNTTIAKDTLVSSYLFYVNPAGVGQPKFRWHGQIRFDAPVLGILGGFSINWNASNRLLGLENTSYSIGSGLDRRQGDIVNIDNNVLQFDITASAGMEPFRVITSGSPTVSVPEPITILGSGVALGFGVLFRKIKQKQ
;
A
#
# COMPACT_ATOMS: atom_id res chain seq x y z
N MET A 1 63.44 -14.29 -14.72
CA MET A 1 62.51 -15.32 -14.20
C MET A 1 61.56 -14.63 -13.24
N LYS A 2 60.33 -14.33 -13.68
CA LYS A 2 59.14 -15.20 -13.70
C LYS A 2 58.46 -15.30 -12.32
N LYS A 3 57.33 -14.58 -12.26
CA LYS A 3 56.05 -14.91 -11.59
C LYS A 3 55.97 -14.78 -10.07
N ILE A 4 54.76 -14.37 -9.64
CA ILE A 4 54.22 -14.30 -8.26
C ILE A 4 54.63 -12.98 -7.59
N VAL A 5 53.81 -11.94 -7.47
CA VAL A 5 52.42 -11.87 -6.98
C VAL A 5 51.70 -10.75 -7.71
N ARG A 6 50.90 -11.11 -8.73
CA ARG A 6 49.97 -10.24 -9.43
C ARG A 6 48.56 -10.71 -9.08
N VAL A 7 48.23 -10.67 -7.80
CA VAL A 7 46.89 -10.98 -7.26
C VAL A 7 46.75 -10.15 -5.99
N LEU A 8 45.95 -9.09 -6.04
CA LEU A 8 45.32 -8.34 -4.92
C LEU A 8 44.88 -6.91 -5.31
N GLN A 9 44.92 -6.53 -6.60
CA GLN A 9 44.25 -5.33 -7.12
C GLN A 9 42.86 -5.61 -7.71
N GLN A 10 42.21 -6.69 -7.26
CA GLN A 10 40.78 -6.94 -7.50
C GLN A 10 40.10 -7.07 -6.13
N ILE A 11 39.95 -5.96 -5.42
CA ILE A 11 39.06 -5.90 -4.27
C ILE A 11 38.13 -4.72 -4.49
N ALA A 12 36.90 -5.10 -4.87
CA ALA A 12 35.65 -4.38 -4.63
C ALA A 12 35.60 -2.92 -5.07
N VAL A 13 35.45 -2.69 -6.38
CA VAL A 13 34.39 -1.78 -6.81
C VAL A 13 33.11 -2.60 -6.75
N ALA A 14 32.65 -2.89 -5.52
CA ALA A 14 31.25 -3.22 -5.33
C ALA A 14 30.53 -1.92 -5.61
N SER A 15 29.98 -1.83 -6.81
CA SER A 15 28.92 -0.89 -7.16
C SER A 15 28.06 -0.71 -5.92
N VAL A 16 28.06 0.48 -5.36
CA VAL A 16 26.98 0.90 -4.49
C VAL A 16 25.77 0.90 -5.41
N ALA A 17 25.16 -0.26 -5.58
CA ALA A 17 23.75 -0.34 -5.80
C ALA A 17 23.19 0.36 -4.57
N VAL A 18 22.96 1.67 -4.72
CA VAL A 18 21.92 2.33 -3.97
C VAL A 18 20.70 1.53 -4.37
N VAL A 19 20.42 0.49 -3.59
CA VAL A 19 19.09 -0.04 -3.46
C VAL A 19 18.33 1.16 -2.91
N ALA A 20 17.87 2.01 -3.82
CA ALA A 20 16.59 2.65 -3.67
C ALA A 20 15.64 1.46 -3.56
N ALA A 21 15.57 0.86 -2.36
CA ALA A 21 14.45 0.04 -1.98
C ALA A 21 13.27 0.94 -2.29
N ASN A 22 12.45 0.52 -3.25
CA ASN A 22 11.24 1.22 -3.63
C ASN A 22 10.60 1.69 -2.32
N SER A 23 10.56 3.00 -2.07
CA SER A 23 10.03 3.58 -0.83
C SER A 23 8.58 3.14 -0.56
N ALA A 24 7.93 2.59 -1.59
CA ALA A 24 6.67 1.87 -1.57
C ALA A 24 6.63 0.64 -0.64
N GLU A 25 7.69 -0.19 -0.57
CA GLU A 25 7.67 -1.44 0.21
C GLU A 25 7.77 -1.22 1.73
N ALA A 26 8.17 -0.02 2.19
CA ALA A 26 8.25 0.31 3.61
C ALA A 26 6.92 0.81 4.21
N ALA A 27 5.96 1.22 3.38
CA ALA A 27 4.81 1.99 3.85
C ALA A 27 3.67 1.14 4.46
N ILE A 28 3.48 -0.08 3.95
CA ILE A 28 2.51 -1.05 4.50
C ILE A 28 3.31 -2.13 5.23
N ILE A 29 3.27 -2.08 6.56
CA ILE A 29 4.12 -2.92 7.43
C ILE A 29 3.43 -4.19 7.93
N GLY A 30 2.18 -4.40 7.53
CA GLY A 30 1.48 -5.66 7.80
C GLY A 30 0.05 -5.66 7.27
N SER A 31 -0.44 -6.84 6.94
CA SER A 31 -1.86 -7.07 6.63
C SER A 31 -2.31 -8.41 7.21
N SER A 32 -3.57 -8.46 7.63
CA SER A 32 -4.24 -9.71 7.99
C SER A 32 -5.66 -9.59 7.48
N VAL A 33 -5.92 -10.28 6.38
CA VAL A 33 -7.19 -10.17 5.66
C VAL A 33 -7.75 -11.57 5.45
N ARG A 34 -9.06 -11.70 5.68
CA ARG A 34 -9.82 -12.89 5.38
C ARG A 34 -10.96 -12.53 4.44
N GLY A 35 -11.36 -13.47 3.61
CA GLY A 35 -12.51 -13.29 2.75
C GLY A 35 -12.91 -14.51 1.97
N GLY A 36 -14.01 -14.38 1.27
CA GLY A 36 -14.66 -15.44 0.50
C GLY A 36 -16.07 -15.05 0.13
N TYR A 37 -16.72 -15.91 -0.65
CA TYR A 37 -18.13 -15.74 -0.95
C TYR A 37 -18.99 -15.91 0.30
N VAL A 38 -20.00 -15.04 0.45
CA VAL A 38 -20.94 -15.10 1.55
C VAL A 38 -21.62 -16.47 1.58
N GLY A 39 -21.58 -17.12 2.75
CA GLY A 39 -22.11 -18.48 2.95
C GLY A 39 -21.13 -19.61 2.57
N GLN A 40 -19.90 -19.29 2.16
CA GLN A 40 -18.83 -20.26 1.93
C GLN A 40 -17.70 -20.10 2.95
N PRO A 41 -16.82 -21.11 3.14
CA PRO A 41 -15.66 -20.99 3.99
C PRO A 41 -14.74 -19.85 3.52
N GLU A 42 -14.30 -19.02 4.46
CA GLU A 42 -13.35 -17.95 4.20
C GLU A 42 -11.91 -18.48 4.19
N THR A 43 -11.08 -17.79 3.41
CA THR A 43 -9.63 -18.05 3.32
C THR A 43 -8.86 -16.80 3.75
N ASN A 44 -7.55 -16.94 3.94
CA ASN A 44 -6.69 -15.78 4.10
C ASN A 44 -6.46 -15.17 2.72
N LEU A 45 -6.67 -13.86 2.58
CA LEU A 45 -6.36 -13.14 1.37
C LEU A 45 -4.98 -12.50 1.54
N GLU A 46 -4.10 -12.70 0.55
CA GLU A 46 -2.83 -11.97 0.49
C GLU A 46 -3.06 -10.59 -0.13
N LEU A 47 -2.54 -9.54 0.52
CA LEU A 47 -2.56 -8.19 -0.04
C LEU A 47 -1.53 -8.09 -1.18
N GLN A 48 -2.01 -8.00 -2.43
CA GLN A 48 -1.13 -7.82 -3.58
C GLN A 48 -0.86 -6.33 -3.84
N ILE A 49 0.38 -5.89 -3.62
CA ILE A 49 0.84 -4.58 -4.06
C ILE A 49 1.15 -4.64 -5.55
N VAL A 50 0.51 -3.79 -6.35
CA VAL A 50 0.71 -3.71 -7.80
C VAL A 50 1.92 -2.80 -8.09
N ASP A 51 3.06 -3.43 -8.41
CA ASP A 51 4.32 -2.79 -8.81
C ASP A 51 4.89 -3.52 -10.06
N PRO A 52 5.15 -2.83 -11.20
CA PRO A 52 5.00 -1.40 -11.44
C PRO A 52 3.52 -0.96 -11.46
N PRO A 53 3.25 0.33 -11.19
CA PRO A 53 1.88 0.82 -11.25
C PRO A 53 1.27 0.68 -12.66
N PRO A 54 -0.02 0.33 -12.76
CA PRO A 54 -0.68 0.11 -14.04
C PRO A 54 -0.93 1.42 -14.80
N GLN A 55 -0.96 1.36 -16.14
CA GLN A 55 -1.33 2.53 -16.98
C GLN A 55 -2.83 2.85 -16.92
N GLU A 56 -3.66 1.87 -16.57
CA GLU A 56 -5.11 2.02 -16.43
C GLU A 56 -5.58 1.25 -15.19
N ILE A 57 -6.39 1.91 -14.36
CA ILE A 57 -7.16 1.31 -13.27
C ILE A 57 -8.63 1.39 -13.66
N ARG A 58 -9.18 0.24 -14.09
CA ARG A 58 -10.58 0.11 -14.48
C ARG A 58 -11.32 -0.68 -13.41
N ILE A 59 -12.13 0.06 -12.66
CA ILE A 59 -12.97 -0.41 -11.57
C ILE A 59 -14.40 0.01 -11.90
N ILE A 60 -15.03 -0.78 -12.77
CA ILE A 60 -16.39 -0.53 -13.23
C ILE A 60 -17.26 -1.72 -12.81
N ASN A 61 -18.55 -1.46 -12.55
CA ASN A 61 -19.51 -2.53 -12.38
C ASN A 61 -19.52 -3.33 -13.68
N PHE A 62 -19.12 -4.60 -13.64
CA PHE A 62 -19.15 -5.44 -14.82
C PHE A 62 -20.62 -5.64 -15.22
N GLU A 63 -20.99 -5.15 -16.40
CA GLU A 63 -22.16 -5.67 -17.10
C GLU A 63 -21.82 -7.10 -17.54
N ARG A 64 -22.73 -8.03 -17.28
CA ARG A 64 -22.58 -9.46 -17.58
C ARG A 64 -22.11 -9.68 -19.02
N GLU A 65 -20.85 -10.05 -19.22
CA GLU A 65 -20.45 -10.72 -20.46
C GLU A 65 -20.98 -12.15 -20.41
N GLU A 66 -21.95 -12.41 -21.28
CA GLU A 66 -22.61 -13.72 -21.40
C GLU A 66 -21.59 -14.76 -21.90
N GLY A 67 -21.21 -15.72 -21.05
CA GLY A 67 -20.39 -16.87 -21.44
C GLY A 67 -19.04 -17.04 -20.74
N ASP A 68 -18.70 -16.23 -19.73
CA ASP A 68 -17.46 -16.41 -18.98
C ASP A 68 -17.67 -17.27 -17.72
N ASP A 69 -17.66 -18.60 -17.89
CA ASP A 69 -17.67 -19.60 -16.80
C ASP A 69 -16.30 -19.70 -16.08
N ARG A 70 -15.58 -18.57 -15.90
CA ARG A 70 -14.26 -18.58 -15.27
C ARG A 70 -14.37 -18.93 -13.79
N ILE A 71 -14.07 -20.20 -13.52
CA ILE A 71 -13.12 -20.73 -12.53
C ILE A 71 -13.18 -20.04 -11.17
N ASN A 72 -13.51 -20.81 -10.12
CA ASN A 72 -13.36 -20.43 -8.71
C ASN A 72 -12.22 -19.43 -8.52
N PRO A 73 -12.48 -18.20 -8.03
CA PRO A 73 -11.44 -17.22 -7.82
C PRO A 73 -10.35 -17.80 -6.93
N ASP A 74 -9.12 -17.40 -7.22
CA ASP A 74 -8.00 -17.60 -6.32
C ASP A 74 -8.03 -16.45 -5.30
N PRO A 75 -8.51 -16.67 -4.06
CA PRO A 75 -8.61 -15.62 -3.05
C PRO A 75 -7.28 -14.89 -2.80
N ASN A 76 -6.15 -15.49 -3.18
CA ASN A 76 -4.84 -14.85 -3.08
C ASN A 76 -4.60 -13.76 -4.14
N ARG A 77 -5.51 -13.54 -5.11
CA ARG A 77 -5.35 -12.60 -6.24
C ARG A 77 -6.33 -11.43 -6.26
N ASP A 78 -7.26 -11.41 -5.32
CA ASP A 78 -8.43 -10.55 -5.43
C ASP A 78 -8.26 -9.24 -4.67
N LEU A 79 -7.54 -9.20 -3.54
CA LEU A 79 -7.22 -7.95 -2.85
C LEU A 79 -5.97 -7.29 -3.44
N ARG A 80 -6.14 -6.09 -3.97
CA ARG A 80 -5.07 -5.31 -4.59
C ARG A 80 -4.89 -3.97 -3.90
N ALA A 81 -3.64 -3.57 -3.76
CA ALA A 81 -3.23 -2.23 -3.40
C ALA A 81 -2.41 -1.61 -4.52
N VAL A 82 -2.69 -0.35 -4.83
CA VAL A 82 -1.83 0.50 -5.64
C VAL A 82 -1.26 1.56 -4.72
N ILE A 83 0.06 1.60 -4.63
CA ILE A 83 0.78 2.67 -3.94
C ILE A 83 0.80 3.85 -4.90
N GLU A 84 0.06 4.90 -4.57
CA GLU A 84 -0.07 6.08 -5.43
C GLU A 84 1.02 7.10 -5.07
N LYS A 85 0.66 8.38 -4.87
CA LYS A 85 1.64 9.40 -4.50
C LYS A 85 2.14 9.20 -3.06
N GLN A 86 3.45 9.28 -2.88
CA GLN A 86 4.11 9.24 -1.58
C GLN A 86 4.71 10.62 -1.26
N ALA A 87 4.63 11.04 0.00
CA ALA A 87 5.18 12.32 0.47
C ALA A 87 4.75 13.54 -0.37
N LEU A 88 3.46 13.61 -0.72
CA LEU A 88 2.83 14.75 -1.39
C LEU A 88 2.46 15.83 -0.38
N VAL A 89 2.88 17.07 -0.61
CA VAL A 89 2.33 18.23 0.13
C VAL A 89 0.99 18.61 -0.48
N LEU A 90 -0.08 18.58 0.31
CA LEU A 90 -1.42 18.88 -0.16
C LEU A 90 -1.54 20.36 -0.59
N PRO A 91 -1.87 20.67 -1.87
CA PRO A 91 -2.03 22.05 -2.34
C PRO A 91 -3.32 22.72 -1.83
N ARG A 92 -4.22 21.96 -1.19
CA ARG A 92 -5.52 22.41 -0.67
C ARG A 92 -6.01 21.47 0.42
N ASN A 93 -6.98 21.93 1.20
CA ASN A 93 -7.69 21.08 2.15
C ASN A 93 -8.33 19.88 1.42
N LEU A 94 -8.35 18.75 2.10
CA LEU A 94 -8.91 17.50 1.59
C LEU A 94 -9.92 16.97 2.61
N ASP A 95 -11.20 17.02 2.26
CA ASP A 95 -12.26 16.42 3.07
C ASP A 95 -12.18 14.90 2.93
N VAL A 96 -12.12 14.21 4.07
CA VAL A 96 -12.00 12.76 4.16
C VAL A 96 -12.97 12.21 5.21
N LEU A 97 -13.06 10.90 5.26
CA LEU A 97 -13.76 10.13 6.29
C LEU A 97 -12.73 9.68 7.34
N ASP A 98 -12.98 9.90 8.62
CA ASP A 98 -12.20 9.28 9.71
C ASP A 98 -12.70 7.85 10.06
N GLU A 99 -13.90 7.52 9.60
CA GLU A 99 -14.50 6.20 9.58
C GLU A 99 -15.56 6.12 8.46
N PHE A 100 -15.92 4.91 8.04
CA PHE A 100 -17.05 4.66 7.16
C PHE A 100 -18.01 3.64 7.77
N GLY A 101 -19.31 3.90 7.68
CA GLY A 101 -20.37 3.01 8.18
C GLY A 101 -21.77 3.50 7.84
N GLU A 102 -22.78 2.91 8.49
CA GLU A 102 -24.20 3.20 8.23
C GLU A 102 -24.56 4.68 8.43
N GLU A 103 -24.01 5.28 9.50
CA GLU A 103 -24.21 6.67 9.91
C GLU A 103 -23.10 7.61 9.42
N THR A 104 -21.91 7.07 9.13
CA THR A 104 -20.71 7.81 8.71
C THR A 104 -20.35 7.48 7.27
N PHE A 105 -20.98 8.16 6.32
CA PHE A 105 -20.80 7.90 4.88
C PHE A 105 -20.55 9.16 4.06
N ARG A 106 -20.36 10.29 4.75
CA ARG A 106 -20.00 11.58 4.17
C ARG A 106 -18.74 12.08 4.86
N PRO A 107 -17.88 12.82 4.15
CA PRO A 107 -16.70 13.41 4.78
C PRO A 107 -17.07 14.16 6.06
N ASN A 108 -16.37 13.83 7.14
CA ASN A 108 -16.62 14.30 8.51
C ASN A 108 -15.36 14.87 9.16
N THR A 109 -14.24 14.84 8.45
CA THR A 109 -12.97 15.45 8.84
C THR A 109 -12.28 16.07 7.63
N THR A 110 -11.28 16.91 7.87
CA THR A 110 -10.52 17.61 6.83
C THR A 110 -9.03 17.53 7.13
N ILE A 111 -8.26 17.04 6.16
CA ILE A 111 -6.80 17.15 6.18
C ILE A 111 -6.44 18.54 5.65
N ALA A 112 -5.71 19.31 6.45
CA ALA A 112 -5.35 20.68 6.08
C ALA A 112 -4.43 20.71 4.87
N LYS A 113 -4.53 21.78 4.07
CA LYS A 113 -3.51 22.13 3.08
C LYS A 113 -2.12 22.17 3.71
N ASP A 114 -1.09 22.05 2.89
CA ASP A 114 0.32 22.04 3.29
C ASP A 114 0.71 20.83 4.17
N THR A 115 -0.21 19.89 4.44
CA THR A 115 0.08 18.61 5.09
C THR A 115 0.80 17.69 4.13
N LEU A 116 1.87 17.03 4.61
CA LEU A 116 2.58 15.99 3.87
C LEU A 116 1.82 14.66 4.02
N VAL A 117 1.42 14.04 2.90
CA VAL A 117 0.60 12.83 2.89
C VAL A 117 1.11 11.77 1.91
N SER A 118 0.70 10.52 2.13
CA SER A 118 0.81 9.44 1.16
C SER A 118 -0.56 8.83 0.85
N SER A 119 -0.74 8.31 -0.36
CA SER A 119 -2.01 7.80 -0.87
C SER A 119 -1.89 6.35 -1.33
N TYR A 120 -2.90 5.54 -1.00
CA TYR A 120 -2.99 4.12 -1.34
C TYR A 120 -4.41 3.81 -1.81
N LEU A 121 -4.56 3.20 -2.97
CA LEU A 121 -5.85 2.75 -3.47
C LEU A 121 -5.99 1.24 -3.24
N PHE A 122 -7.01 0.83 -2.50
CA PHE A 122 -7.35 -0.56 -2.25
C PHE A 122 -8.62 -0.92 -3.00
N TYR A 123 -8.68 -2.13 -3.52
CA TYR A 123 -9.88 -2.69 -4.14
C TYR A 123 -9.82 -4.21 -4.14
N VAL A 124 -10.99 -4.84 -4.13
CA VAL A 124 -11.12 -6.28 -4.35
C VAL A 124 -11.71 -6.53 -5.72
N ASN A 125 -11.17 -7.51 -6.46
CA ASN A 125 -11.73 -7.97 -7.73
C ASN A 125 -12.54 -9.26 -7.52
N PRO A 126 -13.79 -9.21 -7.01
CA PRO A 126 -14.53 -10.45 -6.84
C PRO A 126 -14.86 -11.05 -8.21
N ALA A 127 -14.69 -12.36 -8.36
CA ALA A 127 -15.13 -13.03 -9.57
C ALA A 127 -16.67 -13.09 -9.63
N GLY A 128 -17.23 -12.69 -10.76
CA GLY A 128 -18.63 -12.91 -11.10
C GLY A 128 -19.52 -11.66 -11.04
N VAL A 129 -20.63 -11.74 -11.77
CA VAL A 129 -21.68 -10.73 -11.81
C VAL A 129 -22.82 -11.08 -10.86
N GLY A 130 -23.19 -10.13 -10.02
CA GLY A 130 -24.45 -10.14 -9.26
C GLY A 130 -24.42 -10.95 -7.96
N GLN A 131 -24.04 -12.22 -8.00
CA GLN A 131 -24.05 -13.16 -6.87
C GLN A 131 -23.11 -14.36 -7.11
N PRO A 132 -22.58 -15.00 -6.06
CA PRO A 132 -22.72 -14.62 -4.65
C PRO A 132 -21.88 -13.38 -4.29
N LYS A 133 -22.32 -12.62 -3.29
CA LYS A 133 -21.54 -11.50 -2.74
C LYS A 133 -20.21 -12.03 -2.19
N PHE A 134 -19.15 -11.23 -2.30
CA PHE A 134 -17.84 -11.57 -1.74
C PHE A 134 -17.59 -10.67 -0.52
N ARG A 135 -17.36 -11.25 0.65
CA ARG A 135 -17.05 -10.47 1.85
C ARG A 135 -15.56 -10.57 2.13
N TRP A 136 -14.96 -9.46 2.49
CA TRP A 136 -13.58 -9.42 2.95
C TRP A 136 -13.44 -8.46 4.13
N HIS A 137 -12.69 -8.89 5.12
CA HIS A 137 -12.53 -8.15 6.35
C HIS A 137 -11.15 -8.40 6.95
N GLY A 138 -10.72 -7.51 7.84
CA GLY A 138 -9.46 -7.64 8.52
C GLY A 138 -8.83 -6.29 8.78
N GLN A 139 -7.51 -6.24 8.71
CA GLN A 139 -6.75 -5.03 8.98
C GLN A 139 -5.53 -4.88 8.09
N ILE A 140 -5.17 -3.62 7.83
CA ILE A 140 -3.93 -3.20 7.18
C ILE A 140 -3.22 -2.23 8.13
N ARG A 141 -1.93 -2.44 8.35
CA ARG A 141 -1.08 -1.58 9.19
C ARG A 141 -0.08 -0.84 8.34
N PHE A 142 -0.01 0.47 8.56
CA PHE A 142 0.90 1.39 7.90
C PHE A 142 2.06 1.78 8.81
N ASP A 143 3.17 2.24 8.24
CA ASP A 143 4.31 2.82 8.96
C ASP A 143 4.05 4.25 9.47
N ALA A 144 2.93 4.85 9.06
CA ALA A 144 2.50 6.19 9.45
C ALA A 144 1.01 6.22 9.86
N PRO A 145 0.57 7.20 10.67
CA PRO A 145 -0.83 7.35 11.03
C PRO A 145 -1.70 7.53 9.79
N VAL A 146 -2.85 6.85 9.79
CA VAL A 146 -3.92 7.06 8.81
C VAL A 146 -4.64 8.36 9.18
N LEU A 147 -4.70 9.28 8.23
CA LEU A 147 -5.34 10.59 8.39
C LEU A 147 -6.80 10.58 7.92
N GLY A 148 -7.17 9.59 7.13
CA GLY A 148 -8.54 9.37 6.68
C GLY A 148 -8.63 8.51 5.44
N ILE A 149 -9.85 8.24 5.02
CA ILE A 149 -10.16 7.50 3.81
C ILE A 149 -11.02 8.33 2.84
N LEU A 150 -10.87 8.00 1.58
CA LEU A 150 -11.73 8.43 0.48
C LEU A 150 -12.37 7.16 -0.09
N GLY A 151 -13.56 6.80 0.37
CA GLY A 151 -14.40 5.76 -0.24
C GLY A 151 -15.87 6.15 -0.34
N GLY A 152 -16.59 5.40 -1.18
CA GLY A 152 -18.04 5.43 -1.27
C GLY A 152 -18.65 6.30 -2.35
N PHE A 153 -19.94 6.07 -2.63
CA PHE A 153 -20.64 6.64 -3.80
C PHE A 153 -20.76 8.17 -3.82
N SER A 154 -20.61 8.84 -2.68
CA SER A 154 -20.66 10.31 -2.61
C SER A 154 -19.34 11.00 -2.94
N ILE A 155 -18.25 10.25 -3.17
CA ILE A 155 -16.92 10.83 -3.39
C ILE A 155 -16.69 11.19 -4.85
N ASN A 156 -16.12 12.38 -5.06
CA ASN A 156 -15.66 12.83 -6.37
C ASN A 156 -14.29 12.19 -6.69
N TRP A 157 -14.32 10.97 -7.24
CA TRP A 157 -13.12 10.24 -7.68
C TRP A 157 -12.27 11.05 -8.67
N ASN A 158 -12.87 11.76 -9.63
CA ASN A 158 -12.11 12.57 -10.59
C ASN A 158 -11.30 13.70 -9.95
N ALA A 159 -11.83 14.33 -8.90
CA ALA A 159 -11.11 15.39 -8.18
C ALA A 159 -9.98 14.82 -7.31
N SER A 160 -10.21 13.69 -6.66
CA SER A 160 -9.21 13.05 -5.80
C SER A 160 -8.11 12.35 -6.60
N ASN A 161 -8.44 11.70 -7.73
CA ASN A 161 -7.45 11.06 -8.63
C ASN A 161 -6.46 12.07 -9.21
N ARG A 162 -6.92 13.27 -9.61
CA ARG A 162 -6.03 14.35 -10.07
C ARG A 162 -5.06 14.82 -8.98
N LEU A 163 -5.47 14.74 -7.72
CA LEU A 163 -4.68 15.20 -6.59
C LEU A 163 -3.69 14.14 -6.13
N LEU A 164 -4.19 12.93 -5.88
CA LEU A 164 -3.54 11.87 -5.10
C LEU A 164 -3.17 10.64 -5.94
N GLY A 165 -3.81 10.48 -7.09
CA GLY A 165 -3.54 9.38 -8.01
C GLY A 165 -2.19 9.52 -8.72
N LEU A 166 -1.76 8.43 -9.33
CA LEU A 166 -0.53 8.31 -10.09
C LEU A 166 -0.58 9.15 -11.36
N GLU A 167 0.56 9.74 -11.71
CA GLU A 167 0.73 10.41 -12.98
C GLU A 167 0.66 9.39 -14.12
N ASN A 168 0.08 9.79 -15.26
CA ASN A 168 -0.08 8.95 -16.46
C ASN A 168 -0.92 7.67 -16.26
N THR A 169 -1.62 7.54 -15.14
CA THR A 169 -2.58 6.45 -14.91
C THR A 169 -3.99 6.96 -15.20
N SER A 170 -4.70 6.27 -16.08
CA SER A 170 -6.13 6.54 -16.29
C SER A 170 -6.95 5.83 -15.22
N TYR A 171 -7.88 6.56 -14.58
CA TYR A 171 -8.76 6.01 -13.57
C TYR A 171 -10.20 5.99 -14.09
N SER A 172 -10.77 4.80 -14.20
CA SER A 172 -12.19 4.60 -14.47
C SER A 172 -12.81 3.89 -13.26
N ILE A 173 -13.22 4.68 -12.26
CA ILE A 173 -13.80 4.19 -11.01
C ILE A 173 -15.28 4.58 -10.96
N GLY A 174 -16.17 3.57 -11.03
CA GLY A 174 -17.63 3.73 -11.05
C GLY A 174 -18.33 3.27 -9.77
N SER A 175 -17.58 2.83 -8.77
CA SER A 175 -18.07 2.19 -7.54
C SER A 175 -17.28 2.68 -6.31
N GLY A 176 -17.67 2.21 -5.14
CA GLY A 176 -17.01 2.46 -3.87
C GLY A 176 -17.78 1.84 -2.71
N LEU A 177 -17.32 2.09 -1.49
CA LEU A 177 -17.99 1.64 -0.27
C LEU A 177 -19.50 1.98 -0.25
N ASP A 178 -20.31 1.01 0.17
CA ASP A 178 -21.75 1.14 0.23
C ASP A 178 -22.28 0.86 1.64
N ARG A 179 -22.69 1.94 2.32
CA ARG A 179 -23.30 1.84 3.65
C ARG A 179 -24.56 0.96 3.66
N ARG A 180 -25.26 0.85 2.52
CA ARG A 180 -26.47 0.01 2.41
C ARG A 180 -26.13 -1.47 2.34
N GLN A 181 -24.88 -1.82 2.08
CA GLN A 181 -24.36 -3.18 2.10
C GLN A 181 -23.73 -3.55 3.44
N GLY A 182 -23.66 -2.59 4.37
CA GLY A 182 -23.03 -2.78 5.68
C GLY A 182 -21.50 -2.69 5.62
N ASP A 183 -20.94 -2.02 4.61
CA ASP A 183 -19.50 -1.76 4.56
C ASP A 183 -19.08 -0.88 5.73
N ILE A 184 -18.02 -1.30 6.42
CA ILE A 184 -17.46 -0.61 7.57
C ILE A 184 -15.95 -0.46 7.37
N VAL A 185 -15.43 0.74 7.68
CA VAL A 185 -14.00 1.00 7.74
C VAL A 185 -13.71 1.87 8.97
N ASN A 186 -12.88 1.37 9.88
CA ASN A 186 -12.49 2.07 11.10
C ASN A 186 -10.98 2.36 11.08
N ILE A 187 -10.60 3.51 11.63
CA ILE A 187 -9.21 3.94 11.74
C ILE A 187 -8.79 3.94 13.22
N ASP A 188 -7.72 3.21 13.53
CA ASP A 188 -7.04 3.25 14.83
C ASP A 188 -5.56 3.60 14.62
N ASN A 189 -5.24 4.88 14.72
CA ASN A 189 -3.91 5.43 14.47
C ASN A 189 -3.36 5.00 13.08
N ASN A 190 -2.41 4.06 13.04
CA ASN A 190 -1.77 3.54 11.83
C ASN A 190 -2.36 2.20 11.37
N VAL A 191 -3.48 1.77 11.96
CA VAL A 191 -4.19 0.54 11.62
C VAL A 191 -5.54 0.89 11.02
N LEU A 192 -5.78 0.39 9.81
CA LEU A 192 -7.08 0.40 9.18
C LEU A 192 -7.75 -0.95 9.43
N GLN A 193 -8.96 -0.94 9.97
CA GLN A 193 -9.80 -2.14 10.11
C GLN A 193 -10.99 -2.00 9.16
N PHE A 194 -11.40 -3.08 8.52
CA PHE A 194 -12.51 -3.02 7.57
C PHE A 194 -13.29 -4.32 7.54
N ASP A 195 -14.54 -4.19 7.12
CA ASP A 195 -15.45 -5.28 6.80
C ASP A 195 -16.33 -4.83 5.63
N ILE A 196 -16.03 -5.34 4.45
CA ILE A 196 -16.58 -4.83 3.19
C ILE A 196 -17.22 -6.00 2.45
N THR A 197 -18.42 -5.75 1.94
CA THR A 197 -19.15 -6.68 1.10
C THR A 197 -19.16 -6.18 -0.32
N ALA A 198 -18.61 -7.01 -1.19
CA ALA A 198 -18.50 -6.76 -2.60
C ALA A 198 -19.65 -7.37 -3.40
N SER A 199 -20.27 -6.59 -4.29
CA SER A 199 -21.30 -7.08 -5.20
C SER A 199 -21.17 -6.46 -6.58
N ALA A 200 -20.99 -7.30 -7.60
CA ALA A 200 -21.03 -6.92 -9.03
C ALA A 200 -20.24 -5.64 -9.35
N GLY A 201 -18.94 -5.67 -9.08
CA GLY A 201 -18.07 -4.50 -9.10
C GLY A 201 -16.99 -4.67 -8.05
N MET A 202 -15.96 -3.84 -8.12
CA MET A 202 -14.98 -3.74 -7.04
C MET A 202 -15.42 -2.60 -6.12
N GLU A 203 -15.13 -2.64 -4.83
CA GLU A 203 -15.44 -1.57 -3.87
C GLU A 203 -14.14 -0.86 -3.53
N PRO A 204 -13.66 0.06 -4.39
CA PRO A 204 -12.44 0.76 -4.11
C PRO A 204 -12.65 1.75 -2.97
N PHE A 205 -11.61 1.89 -2.17
CA PHE A 205 -11.43 3.03 -1.30
C PHE A 205 -9.95 3.39 -1.26
N ARG A 206 -9.68 4.67 -1.05
CA ARG A 206 -8.34 5.22 -0.93
C ARG A 206 -8.06 5.55 0.52
N VAL A 207 -6.86 5.22 1.00
CA VAL A 207 -6.38 5.55 2.33
C VAL A 207 -5.33 6.64 2.21
N ILE A 208 -5.42 7.64 3.08
CA ILE A 208 -4.45 8.72 3.19
C ILE A 208 -3.70 8.55 4.52
N THR A 209 -2.38 8.47 4.47
CA THR A 209 -1.54 8.47 5.68
C THR A 209 -0.72 9.75 5.76
N SER A 210 -0.17 10.02 6.94
CA SER A 210 0.90 11.01 7.08
C SER A 210 2.09 10.61 6.21
N GLY A 211 2.66 11.56 5.48
CA GLY A 211 3.88 11.33 4.69
C GLY A 211 5.16 11.28 5.52
N SER A 212 5.07 11.42 6.85
CA SER A 212 6.19 11.27 7.78
C SER A 212 6.11 9.89 8.45
N PRO A 213 6.95 8.92 8.08
CA PRO A 213 6.95 7.60 8.70
C PRO A 213 7.27 7.69 10.20
N THR A 214 6.56 6.92 11.02
CA THR A 214 6.79 6.88 12.48
C THR A 214 7.95 5.96 12.85
N VAL A 215 8.33 5.06 11.94
CA VAL A 215 9.52 4.24 12.07
C VAL A 215 10.66 4.96 11.35
N SER A 216 11.62 5.50 12.10
CA SER A 216 12.86 6.00 11.53
C SER A 216 13.62 4.81 10.93
N VAL A 217 13.53 4.60 9.63
CA VAL A 217 14.49 3.72 8.94
C VAL A 217 15.87 4.31 9.23
N PRO A 218 16.81 3.56 9.85
CA PRO A 218 18.13 4.08 10.13
C PRO A 218 18.74 4.56 8.81
N GLU A 219 19.15 5.83 8.75
CA GLU A 219 19.79 6.35 7.56
C GLU A 219 20.97 5.44 7.18
N PRO A 220 21.16 5.11 5.89
CA PRO A 220 22.26 4.25 5.44
C PRO A 220 23.64 4.74 5.91
N ILE A 221 23.77 6.05 6.18
CA ILE A 221 25.00 6.68 6.66
C ILE A 221 25.35 6.24 8.09
N THR A 222 24.36 5.95 8.95
CA THR A 222 24.58 5.44 10.31
C THR A 222 25.07 3.98 10.30
N ILE A 223 24.65 3.19 9.31
CA ILE A 223 25.15 1.81 9.09
C ILE A 223 26.59 1.83 8.55
N LEU A 224 26.91 2.79 7.68
CA LEU A 224 28.29 3.00 7.23
C LEU A 224 29.21 3.45 8.37
N GLY A 225 28.74 4.33 9.25
CA GLY A 225 29.52 4.81 10.41
C GLY A 225 29.81 3.72 11.44
N SER A 226 28.87 2.79 11.67
CA SER A 226 29.03 1.69 12.62
C SER A 226 29.85 0.51 12.07
N GLY A 227 29.77 0.23 10.76
CA GLY A 227 30.60 -0.78 10.10
C GLY A 227 32.09 -0.42 10.05
N VAL A 228 32.41 0.86 9.84
CA VAL A 228 33.81 1.34 9.81
C VAL A 228 34.44 1.32 11.21
N ALA A 229 33.68 1.63 12.26
CA ALA A 229 34.18 1.61 13.64
C ALA A 229 34.60 0.19 14.13
N LEU A 230 33.87 -0.85 13.72
CA LEU A 230 34.23 -2.24 14.02
C LEU A 230 35.46 -2.73 13.25
N GLY A 231 35.63 -2.28 12.00
CA GLY A 231 36.79 -2.62 11.17
C GLY A 231 38.12 -2.05 11.70
N PHE A 232 38.13 -0.81 12.17
CA PHE A 232 39.34 -0.20 12.73
C PHE A 232 39.70 -0.74 14.12
N GLY A 233 38.72 -1.05 14.97
CA GLY A 233 38.97 -1.58 16.33
C GLY A 233 39.75 -2.90 16.34
N VAL A 234 39.49 -3.80 15.39
CA VAL A 234 40.17 -5.10 15.30
C VAL A 234 41.60 -4.97 14.75
N LEU A 235 41.84 -4.02 13.84
CA LEU A 235 43.18 -3.76 13.29
C LEU A 235 44.15 -3.16 14.32
N PHE A 236 43.69 -2.22 15.16
CA PHE A 236 44.55 -1.63 16.20
C PHE A 236 44.88 -2.60 17.35
N ARG A 237 44.00 -3.58 17.64
CA ARG A 237 44.26 -4.60 18.65
C ARG A 237 45.37 -5.58 18.24
N LYS A 238 45.47 -5.89 16.95
CA LYS A 238 46.53 -6.78 16.40
C LYS A 238 47.91 -6.11 16.33
N ILE A 239 47.98 -4.78 16.21
CA ILE A 239 49.26 -4.06 16.14
C ILE A 239 49.89 -3.90 17.53
N LYS A 240 49.08 -3.74 18.59
CA LYS A 240 49.59 -3.63 19.98
C LYS A 240 50.03 -4.95 20.62
N GLN A 241 49.71 -6.11 20.05
CA GLN A 241 50.10 -7.43 20.59
C GLN A 241 51.44 -7.96 20.02
N LYS A 242 52.17 -7.16 19.24
CA LYS A 242 53.47 -7.53 18.63
C LYS A 242 54.67 -6.69 19.12
N GLN A 243 54.52 -5.96 20.23
CA GLN A 243 55.63 -5.42 21.01
C GLN A 243 55.69 -6.15 22.33
#